data_AF-A0A382DCU8-F1
#
_entry.id   AF-A0A382DCU8-F1
#
_cell.length_a   1.000
_cell.length_b   1.000
_cell.length_c   1.000
_cell.angle_alpha   90.00
_cell.angle_beta   90.00
_cell.angle_gamma   90.00
#
_symmetry.space_group_name_H-M   'P 1'
#
loop_
_entity.id
_entity.type
_entity.pdbx_description
1 polymer ?
#
loop_
_entity_poly.entity_id
_entity_poly.type
_entity_poly.pdbx_seq_one_letter_code
_entity_poly.pdbx_strand_id
1 'polypeptide(L)'
;MEKIDKLFTTEQAAKELHISPRTLNNARSTGTGIVIAYHKIGSRVFYKQSDIEAYIENNTFTHTGEVRGLLDIAASSENNTFTHTGEVKGLLD
;
A
#
# COMPACT_ATOMS: atom_id res chain seq x y z
N MET A 1 -1.29 7.13 21.86
CA MET A 1 -1.26 5.67 22.00
C MET A 1 -0.81 5.12 20.67
N GLU A 2 0.39 4.56 20.56
CA GLU A 2 0.82 3.95 19.31
C GLU A 2 -0.11 2.78 18.98
N LYS A 3 -0.73 2.83 17.79
CA LYS A 3 -1.67 1.80 17.37
C LYS A 3 -0.82 0.65 16.83
N ILE A 4 -0.84 -0.49 17.51
CA ILE A 4 -0.16 -1.68 17.02
C ILE A 4 -0.92 -2.16 15.78
N ASP A 5 -0.22 -2.22 14.64
CA ASP A 5 -0.79 -2.76 13.41
C ASP A 5 -1.19 -4.21 13.60
N LYS A 6 -2.43 -4.53 13.23
CA LYS A 6 -2.95 -5.89 13.30
C LYS A 6 -2.23 -6.76 12.27
N LEU A 7 -1.79 -7.94 12.73
CA LEU A 7 -1.17 -8.95 11.88
C LEU A 7 -2.21 -9.98 11.43
N PHE A 8 -2.22 -10.26 10.13
CA PHE A 8 -3.10 -11.20 9.45
C PHE A 8 -2.30 -12.45 9.05
N THR A 9 -2.87 -13.64 9.26
CA THR A 9 -2.33 -14.86 8.65
C THR A 9 -2.51 -14.85 7.13
N THR A 10 -1.90 -15.81 6.43
CA THR A 10 -2.08 -15.93 4.97
C THR A 10 -3.55 -16.15 4.60
N GLU A 11 -4.30 -16.92 5.39
CA GLU A 11 -5.72 -17.19 5.17
C GLU A 11 -6.58 -15.94 5.40
N GLN A 12 -6.26 -15.17 6.45
CA GLN A 12 -6.98 -13.93 6.75
C GLN A 12 -6.70 -12.88 5.67
N ALA A 13 -5.44 -12.69 5.29
CA ALA A 13 -5.06 -11.76 4.22
C ALA A 13 -5.70 -12.14 2.87
N ALA A 14 -5.71 -13.43 2.53
CA ALA A 14 -6.37 -13.92 1.32
C ALA A 14 -7.88 -13.67 1.34
N LYS A 15 -8.52 -13.78 2.51
CA LYS A 15 -9.94 -13.46 2.69
C LYS A 15 -10.21 -11.97 2.47
N GLU A 16 -9.41 -11.07 3.04
CA GLU A 16 -9.54 -9.63 2.84
C GLU A 16 -9.36 -9.24 1.36
N LEU A 17 -8.42 -9.89 0.67
CA LEU A 17 -8.13 -9.64 -0.75
C LEU A 17 -9.07 -10.39 -1.71
N HIS A 18 -10.01 -11.19 -1.21
CA HIS A 18 -10.90 -12.05 -2.02
C HIS A 18 -10.17 -12.97 -3.02
N ILE A 19 -9.05 -13.56 -2.60
CA ILE A 19 -8.23 -14.48 -3.41
C ILE A 19 -8.01 -15.81 -2.70
N SER A 20 -7.44 -16.78 -3.42
CA SER A 20 -6.98 -18.02 -2.80
C SER A 20 -5.70 -17.79 -1.97
N PRO A 21 -5.54 -18.45 -0.80
CA PRO A 21 -4.26 -18.45 -0.06
C PRO A 21 -3.08 -18.94 -0.91
N ARG A 22 -3.35 -19.84 -1.87
CA ARG A 22 -2.36 -20.34 -2.83
C ARG A 22 -1.78 -19.21 -3.70
N THR A 23 -2.58 -18.22 -4.05
CA THR A 23 -2.12 -17.05 -4.81
C THR A 23 -1.01 -16.30 -4.05
N LEU A 24 -1.21 -16.06 -2.75
CA LEU A 24 -0.18 -15.44 -1.90
C LEU A 24 1.05 -16.33 -1.74
N ASN A 25 0.88 -17.64 -1.58
CA ASN A 25 2.01 -18.58 -1.51
C ASN A 25 2.85 -18.55 -2.80
N ASN A 26 2.18 -18.58 -3.96
CA ASN A 26 2.83 -18.51 -5.26
C ASN A 26 3.56 -17.17 -5.42
N ALA A 27 2.89 -16.06 -5.14
CA ALA A 27 3.48 -14.72 -5.26
C ALA A 27 4.74 -14.55 -4.40
N ARG A 28 4.74 -15.07 -3.16
CA ARG A 28 5.96 -15.08 -2.32
C ARG A 28 7.07 -15.97 -2.88
N SER A 29 6.71 -17.06 -3.56
CA SER A 29 7.69 -18.01 -4.11
C SER A 29 8.30 -17.51 -5.43
N THR A 30 7.50 -16.87 -6.28
CA THR A 30 7.93 -16.39 -7.60
C THR A 30 8.40 -14.94 -7.59
N GLY A 31 8.02 -14.16 -6.58
CA GLY A 31 8.25 -12.71 -6.53
C GLY A 31 7.40 -11.94 -7.55
N THR A 32 6.30 -12.53 -8.04
CA THR A 32 5.46 -11.95 -9.10
C THR A 32 3.98 -11.96 -8.73
N GLY A 33 3.18 -11.10 -9.36
CA GLY A 33 1.75 -10.98 -9.07
C GLY A 33 1.48 -10.09 -7.86
N ILE A 34 0.83 -10.63 -6.82
CA ILE A 34 0.43 -9.89 -5.62
C ILE A 34 1.63 -9.76 -4.67
N VAL A 35 2.33 -8.64 -4.77
CA VAL A 35 3.52 -8.36 -3.97
C VAL A 35 3.15 -7.42 -2.82
N ILE A 36 2.93 -8.01 -1.64
CA ILE A 36 2.67 -7.30 -0.38
C ILE A 36 3.76 -7.66 0.61
N ALA A 37 4.26 -6.67 1.36
CA ALA A 37 5.23 -6.90 2.41
C ALA A 37 4.68 -7.87 3.48
N TYR A 38 5.57 -8.71 4.01
CA TYR A 38 5.19 -9.71 5.00
C TYR A 38 6.29 -9.94 6.03
N HIS A 39 5.89 -10.38 7.21
CA HIS A 39 6.77 -10.84 8.28
C HIS A 39 6.81 -12.37 8.30
N LYS A 40 8.01 -12.93 8.17
CA LYS A 40 8.22 -14.37 8.34
C LYS A 40 8.70 -14.63 9.77
N ILE A 41 7.92 -15.41 10.52
CA ILE A 41 8.22 -15.79 11.90
C ILE A 41 8.24 -17.32 11.97
N GLY A 42 9.46 -17.88 11.89
CA GLY A 42 9.65 -19.32 11.73
C GLY A 42 9.05 -19.83 10.41
N SER A 43 8.12 -20.79 10.49
CA SER A 43 7.38 -21.33 9.35
C SER A 43 6.12 -20.54 8.98
N ARG A 44 5.73 -19.56 9.79
CA ARG A 44 4.50 -18.78 9.60
C ARG A 44 4.80 -17.45 8.90
N VAL A 45 3.82 -16.99 8.12
CA VAL A 45 3.88 -15.72 7.40
C VAL A 45 2.69 -14.87 7.82
N PHE A 46 2.97 -13.60 8.15
CA PHE A 46 1.99 -12.61 8.56
C PHE A 46 2.08 -11.37 7.69
N TYR A 47 0.93 -10.72 7.48
CA TYR A 47 0.79 -9.48 6.75
C TYR A 47 0.30 -8.40 7.71
N LYS A 48 0.81 -7.17 7.62
CA LYS A 48 0.19 -6.06 8.34
C LYS A 48 -1.10 -5.66 7.64
N GLN A 49 -2.09 -5.25 8.43
CA GLN A 49 -3.31 -4.68 7.91
C GLN A 49 -3.04 -3.45 7.02
N SER A 50 -2.17 -2.56 7.49
CA SER A 50 -1.76 -1.35 6.77
C SER A 50 -1.14 -1.66 5.40
N ASP A 51 -0.30 -2.69 5.30
CA ASP A 51 0.32 -3.10 4.03
C ASP A 51 -0.72 -3.67 3.04
N ILE A 52 -1.74 -4.40 3.54
CA ILE A 52 -2.85 -4.90 2.71
C ILE A 52 -3.69 -3.73 2.18
N GLU A 53 -4.04 -2.78 3.06
CA GLU A 53 -4.81 -1.59 2.71
C GLU A 53 -4.06 -0.72 1.67
N ALA A 54 -2.78 -0.46 1.91
CA ALA A 54 -1.92 0.27 0.98
C ALA A 54 -1.82 -0.44 -0.39
N TYR A 55 -1.75 -1.78 -0.40
CA TYR A 55 -1.76 -2.53 -1.65
C TYR A 55 -3.09 -2.33 -2.41
N ILE A 56 -4.23 -2.40 -1.73
CA ILE A 56 -5.54 -2.19 -2.36
C ILE A 56 -5.64 -0.78 -2.95
N GLU A 57 -5.22 0.23 -2.20
CA GLU A 57 -5.24 1.63 -2.65
C GLU A 57 -4.36 1.83 -3.89
N ASN A 58 -3.13 1.33 -3.87
CA ASN A 58 -2.20 1.40 -5.01
C ASN A 58 -2.72 0.64 -6.25
N ASN A 59 -3.57 -0.37 -6.06
CA ASN A 59 -4.16 -1.18 -7.13
C ASN A 59 -5.62 -0.80 -7.45
N THR A 60 -6.07 0.40 -7.05
CA THR A 60 -7.40 0.92 -7.39
C THR A 60 -7.35 1.74 -8.68
N PHE A 61 -8.03 1.30 -9.72
CA PHE A 61 -8.07 1.95 -11.05
C PHE A 61 -9.49 2.41 -11.39
N THR A 62 -9.60 3.46 -12.19
CA THR A 62 -10.90 4.01 -12.65
C THR A 62 -11.45 3.29 -13.87
N HIS A 63 -10.57 2.70 -14.70
CA HIS A 63 -10.96 1.90 -15.86
C HIS A 63 -9.92 0.82 -16.22
N THR A 64 -10.32 -0.20 -16.98
CA THR A 64 -9.49 -1.39 -17.28
C THR A 64 -8.29 -1.14 -18.19
N GLY A 65 -8.26 -0.01 -18.92
CA GLY A 65 -7.09 0.40 -19.70
C GLY A 65 -6.10 1.30 -18.95
N GLU A 66 -6.31 1.56 -17.66
CA GLU A 66 -5.48 2.48 -16.88
C GLU A 66 -4.19 1.76 -16.49
N VAL A 67 -3.06 2.41 -16.73
CA VAL A 67 -1.73 1.88 -16.38
C VAL A 67 -1.05 2.92 -15.52
N ARG A 68 -0.65 2.55 -14.30
CA ARG A 68 0.16 3.40 -13.43
C ARG A 68 1.64 3.21 -13.76
N GLY A 69 2.32 4.31 -14.01
CA GLY A 69 3.78 4.34 -14.10
C GLY A 69 4.42 4.42 -12.71
N LEU A 70 5.74 4.20 -12.65
CA LEU A 70 6.52 4.32 -11.41
C LEU A 70 6.41 5.71 -10.76
N LEU A 71 6.20 6.77 -11.56
CA LEU A 71 6.12 8.15 -11.06
C LEU A 71 4.77 8.44 -10.36
N ASP A 72 3.69 7.78 -10.78
CA ASP A 72 2.33 8.02 -10.26
C ASP A 72 2.15 7.44 -8.83
N ILE A 73 2.91 6.40 -8.51
CA ILE A 73 2.89 5.73 -7.19
C ILE A 73 3.52 6.63 -6.12
N ALA A 74 4.63 7.31 -6.45
CA ALA A 74 5.31 8.21 -5.50
C ALA A 74 4.46 9.44 -5.17
N ALA A 75 3.80 10.03 -6.17
CA ALA A 75 2.92 11.19 -6.00
C ALA A 75 1.70 10.89 -5.12
N SER A 76 1.27 9.63 -5.03
CA SER A 76 0.13 9.22 -4.19
C SER A 76 0.46 9.16 -2.69
N SER A 77 1.76 9.10 -2.32
CA SER A 77 2.19 9.11 -0.91
C SER A 77 2.39 10.52 -0.31
N GLU A 78 2.36 11.58 -1.12
CA GLU A 78 2.75 12.94 -0.72
C GLU A 78 1.58 13.92 -0.54
N ASN A 79 0.33 13.45 -0.45
CA ASN A 79 -0.81 14.35 -0.20
C ASN A 79 -1.03 14.66 1.29
N ASN A 80 0.04 14.86 2.07
CA ASN A 80 -0.02 15.56 3.37
C ASN A 80 0.55 16.98 3.24
N THR A 81 -0.26 17.82 2.60
CA THR A 81 -0.44 19.27 2.82
C THR A 81 0.71 20.04 3.51
N PHE A 82 1.45 20.83 2.71
CA PHE A 82 1.87 22.16 3.16
C PHE A 82 1.10 23.21 2.36
N THR A 83 0.12 23.82 3.02
CA THR A 83 -0.69 24.92 2.49
C THR A 83 0.21 26.12 2.21
N HIS A 84 0.32 26.51 0.94
CA HIS A 84 0.87 27.82 0.59
C HIS A 84 -0.22 28.88 0.78
N THR A 85 -0.23 29.52 1.95
CA THR A 85 -0.93 30.80 2.14
C THR A 85 -0.10 31.69 3.05
N GLY A 86 0.36 32.81 2.51
CA GLY A 86 1.06 33.84 3.25
C GLY A 86 1.61 34.93 2.34
N GLU A 87 0.74 35.85 1.94
CA GLU A 87 1.11 37.15 1.36
C GLU A 87 2.22 37.82 2.19
N VAL A 88 3.29 38.29 1.54
CA VAL A 88 4.13 39.36 2.09
C VAL A 88 4.00 40.60 1.21
N LYS A 89 3.24 41.53 1.78
CA LYS A 89 3.10 42.95 1.52
C LYS A 89 4.42 43.59 1.05
N GLY A 90 4.33 44.45 0.03
CA GLY A 90 5.48 45.11 -0.59
C GLY A 90 6.34 45.96 0.34
N LEU A 91 7.58 46.18 -0.12
CA LEU A 91 8.49 47.27 0.22
C LEU A 91 9.49 47.33 -0.97
N LEU A 92 9.32 48.25 -1.92
CA LEU A 92 10.10 49.50 -2.02
C LEU A 92 11.58 49.29 -1.67
N ASP A 93 12.41 49.05 -2.70
CA ASP A 93 13.42 49.99 -3.22
C ASP A 93 13.80 49.63 -4.67
#